data_AF-A0A1Q2YAQ0-F1
#
_entry.id   AF-A0A1Q2YAQ0-F1
#
_cell.length_a   1.000
_cell.length_b   1.000
_cell.length_c   1.000
_cell.angle_alpha   90.00
_cell.angle_beta   90.00
_cell.angle_gamma   90.00
#
_symmetry.space_group_name_H-M   'P 1'
#
loop_
_entity.id
_entity.type
_entity.pdbx_description
1 polymer ?
#
loop_
_entity_poly.entity_id
_entity_poly.type
_entity_poly.pdbx_seq_one_letter_code
_entity_poly.pdbx_strand_id
1 'polypeptide(L)'
;MNDDDDDIIVSASSKRKRNNLNSKANDNGSAKDSNGKGNELKKKAPEALKGANGGYAWEDEYRRSWDIVQEDESGSIETIVSGLVESQKKRYLKNVTPFQRGIIRTMVLVLDYSSVMREKDFRPNRSSMMISYVIEFVSDFFDQNPISQLSIVIMRNGLAQVVSEVSGNPNDHIEALKKLKRIEPEGDPSLQNALEMSRGLSTSGSSG
;
A
#
# COMPACT_ATOMS: atom_id res chain seq x y z
N MET A 1 36.46 -7.49 3.17
CA MET A 1 37.40 -6.35 3.15
C MET A 1 37.02 -5.39 2.05
N ASN A 2 35.93 -4.70 2.30
CA ASN A 2 35.79 -3.25 2.23
C ASN A 2 34.44 -3.01 2.90
N ASP A 3 34.58 -2.60 4.16
CA ASP A 3 33.54 -2.35 5.14
C ASP A 3 33.02 -0.93 4.91
N ASP A 4 31.71 -0.77 4.70
CA ASP A 4 30.98 0.49 4.85
C ASP A 4 29.54 0.13 5.28
N ASP A 5 29.43 -0.28 6.54
CA ASP A 5 28.18 -0.33 7.29
C ASP A 5 27.84 1.10 7.73
N ASP A 6 26.99 1.80 6.99
CA ASP A 6 26.44 3.09 7.44
C ASP A 6 25.29 2.86 8.42
N ASP A 7 25.65 2.91 9.71
CA ASP A 7 24.77 2.87 10.87
C ASP A 7 23.70 3.98 10.84
N ILE A 8 22.43 3.58 10.99
CA ILE A 8 21.31 4.48 11.23
C ILE A 8 21.40 4.99 12.68
N ILE A 9 21.92 6.20 12.88
CA ILE A 9 21.86 6.87 14.19
C ILE A 9 20.48 7.53 14.37
N VAL A 10 19.55 6.80 14.98
CA VAL A 10 18.37 7.40 15.64
C VAL A 10 18.71 7.64 17.10
N SER A 11 19.15 8.84 17.44
CA SER A 11 19.44 9.24 18.82
C SER A 11 18.15 9.55 19.60
N ALA A 12 17.36 8.50 19.88
CA ALA A 12 16.34 8.56 20.92
C ALA A 12 16.98 8.15 22.26
N SER A 13 17.47 9.13 23.01
CA SER A 13 17.83 8.90 24.41
C SER A 13 17.55 10.12 25.26
N SER A 14 16.46 10.04 26.04
CA SER A 14 16.48 10.47 27.43
C SER A 14 15.43 9.72 28.25
N LYS A 15 15.94 8.62 28.84
CA LYS A 15 15.64 8.07 30.17
C LYS A 15 14.41 8.65 30.88
N ARG A 16 13.34 7.84 30.92
CA ARG A 16 12.29 7.88 31.94
C ARG A 16 12.92 7.75 33.33
N LYS A 17 12.89 8.82 34.13
CA LYS A 17 13.12 8.76 35.57
C LYS A 17 11.76 8.75 36.27
N ARG A 18 11.37 7.58 36.80
CA ARG A 18 10.26 7.44 37.76
C ARG A 18 10.61 8.24 39.01
N ASN A 19 9.72 9.15 39.44
CA ASN A 19 9.66 9.59 40.83
C ASN A 19 8.25 9.39 41.35
N ASN A 20 8.19 8.57 42.39
CA ASN A 20 7.05 8.23 43.22
C ASN A 20 6.85 9.36 44.24
N LEU A 21 5.69 10.00 44.28
CA LEU A 21 5.29 10.85 45.41
C LEU A 21 3.84 10.54 45.78
N ASN A 22 3.75 9.61 46.72
CA ASN A 22 2.64 9.41 47.63
C ASN A 22 2.54 10.62 48.57
N SER A 23 1.40 11.30 48.66
CA SER A 23 0.93 11.86 49.95
C SER A 23 -0.49 12.44 49.87
N LYS A 24 -1.40 11.70 50.50
CA LYS A 24 -2.42 12.16 51.47
C LYS A 24 -3.40 13.25 51.06
N ALA A 25 -4.66 12.80 51.04
CA ALA A 25 -5.84 13.55 51.46
C ALA A 25 -5.59 14.39 52.72
N ASN A 26 -6.12 15.61 52.72
CA ASN A 26 -6.79 16.12 53.90
C ASN A 26 -7.91 17.06 53.50
N ASP A 27 -9.10 16.61 53.86
CA ASP A 27 -10.35 17.33 53.95
C ASP A 27 -10.32 18.31 55.14
N ASN A 28 -10.88 19.50 54.95
CA ASN A 28 -11.65 20.33 55.89
C ASN A 28 -11.45 21.83 55.64
N GLY A 29 -12.57 22.56 55.60
CA GLY A 29 -12.55 24.01 55.81
C GLY A 29 -13.68 24.77 55.11
N SER A 30 -14.91 24.57 55.55
CA SER A 30 -16.05 25.43 55.27
C SER A 30 -15.89 26.83 55.90
N ALA A 31 -16.21 27.89 55.15
CA ALA A 31 -17.19 28.93 55.53
C ALA A 31 -16.95 30.32 54.89
N LYS A 32 -18.07 30.87 54.39
CA LYS A 32 -18.54 32.28 54.42
C LYS A 32 -17.98 33.33 53.44
N ASP A 33 -18.92 33.76 52.59
CA ASP A 33 -19.39 35.13 52.32
C ASP A 33 -18.37 36.27 52.27
N SER A 34 -18.24 36.87 51.08
CA SER A 34 -18.59 38.29 50.91
C SER A 34 -18.59 38.72 49.44
N ASN A 35 -19.68 39.41 49.12
CA ASN A 35 -19.98 40.23 47.96
C ASN A 35 -18.78 41.05 47.41
N GLY A 36 -18.54 41.01 46.09
CA GLY A 36 -17.52 41.82 45.42
C GLY A 36 -17.60 41.78 43.90
N LYS A 37 -18.26 42.77 43.29
CA LYS A 37 -18.18 43.08 41.86
C LYS A 37 -16.73 43.43 41.48
N GLY A 38 -16.16 42.76 40.48
CA GLY A 38 -14.85 43.13 39.96
C GLY A 38 -14.32 42.21 38.85
N ASN A 39 -14.51 42.67 37.60
CA ASN A 39 -13.68 42.43 36.41
C ASN A 39 -13.25 40.99 36.06
N GLU A 40 -13.81 40.46 34.96
CA GLU A 40 -13.26 39.32 34.22
C GLU A 40 -11.83 39.60 33.75
N LEU A 41 -10.85 39.21 34.56
CA LEU A 41 -9.48 39.07 34.10
C LEU A 41 -9.41 37.83 33.21
N LYS A 42 -9.36 38.05 31.89
CA LYS A 42 -8.96 37.03 30.91
C LYS A 42 -7.66 36.39 31.40
N LYS A 43 -7.74 35.17 31.95
CA LYS A 43 -6.57 34.38 32.32
C LYS A 43 -5.77 34.12 31.04
N LYS A 44 -4.67 34.85 30.85
CA LYS A 44 -3.68 34.55 29.82
C LYS A 44 -3.13 33.15 30.11
N ALA A 45 -2.99 32.36 29.05
CA ALA A 45 -2.28 31.09 29.07
C ALA A 45 -0.93 31.24 29.80
N PRO A 46 -0.49 30.27 30.62
CA PRO A 46 0.84 30.28 31.19
C PRO A 46 1.87 30.42 30.07
N GLU A 47 2.88 31.27 30.24
CA GLU A 47 3.89 31.57 29.22
C GLU A 47 4.64 30.29 28.74
N ALA A 48 4.76 29.30 29.63
CA ALA A 48 5.31 27.97 29.35
C ALA A 48 4.49 27.12 28.35
N LEU A 49 3.26 27.55 28.04
CA LEU A 49 2.31 26.86 27.17
C LEU A 49 2.06 27.62 25.88
N LYS A 50 2.84 28.67 25.56
CA LYS A 50 2.65 29.51 24.37
C LYS A 50 3.50 29.01 23.18
N GLY A 51 2.87 28.68 22.06
CA GLY A 51 3.49 28.27 20.79
C GLY A 51 4.04 29.46 19.99
N ALA A 52 4.81 29.19 18.94
CA ALA A 52 5.54 30.19 18.16
C ALA A 52 4.62 31.19 17.44
N ASN A 53 3.39 30.79 17.12
CA ASN A 53 2.37 31.66 16.54
C ASN A 53 1.49 32.41 17.56
N GLY A 54 1.87 32.37 18.85
CA GLY A 54 1.16 33.08 19.91
C GLY A 54 -0.07 32.38 20.51
N GLY A 55 -0.44 31.20 19.98
CA GLY A 55 -1.41 30.25 20.55
C GLY A 55 -0.80 29.33 21.60
N TYR A 56 -1.46 28.23 21.97
CA TYR A 56 -0.90 27.23 22.86
C TYR A 56 0.13 26.33 22.14
N ALA A 57 1.15 25.81 22.84
CA ALA A 57 2.22 24.99 22.24
C ALA A 57 1.71 23.70 21.55
N TRP A 58 0.54 23.19 21.96
CA TRP A 58 -0.14 22.06 21.32
C TRP A 58 -0.99 22.46 20.10
N GLU A 59 -1.25 23.75 19.88
CA GLU A 59 -1.88 24.28 18.66
C GLU A 59 -0.85 24.45 17.52
N ASP A 60 0.44 24.48 17.84
CA ASP A 60 1.54 24.72 16.89
C ASP A 60 2.03 23.43 16.21
N GLU A 61 1.59 22.25 16.66
CA GLU A 61 2.03 20.94 16.15
C GLU A 61 1.18 20.45 14.97
N TYR A 62 0.07 21.12 14.63
CA TYR A 62 -0.77 20.72 13.50
C TYR A 62 -0.39 21.43 12.20
N ARG A 63 0.82 21.15 11.69
CA ARG A 63 1.15 21.37 10.28
C ARG A 63 0.47 20.30 9.44
N ARG A 64 -0.47 20.66 8.58
CA ARG A 64 -1.08 19.68 7.67
C ARG A 64 -0.02 19.28 6.64
N SER A 65 0.12 17.98 6.37
CA SER A 65 1.05 17.47 5.35
C SER A 65 0.80 18.02 3.94
N TRP A 66 -0.38 18.63 3.71
CA TRP A 66 -0.78 19.25 2.46
C TRP A 66 -0.39 20.73 2.34
N ASP A 67 0.04 21.39 3.42
CA ASP A 67 0.53 22.79 3.38
C ASP A 67 1.89 22.93 2.66
N ILE A 68 2.57 21.81 2.39
CA ILE A 68 3.89 21.75 1.74
C ILE A 68 3.77 21.46 0.24
N VAL A 69 2.57 21.07 -0.23
CA VAL A 69 2.35 20.73 -1.63
C VAL A 69 2.01 22.01 -2.38
N GLN A 70 3.02 22.62 -3.01
CA GLN A 70 2.80 23.73 -3.95
C GLN A 70 2.28 23.18 -5.28
N GLU A 71 1.12 23.69 -5.69
CA GLU A 71 0.56 23.47 -7.02
C GLU A 71 1.41 24.18 -8.08
N ASP A 72 1.47 23.62 -9.29
CA ASP A 72 2.09 24.29 -10.44
C ASP A 72 1.22 25.47 -10.94
N GLU A 73 1.72 26.22 -11.94
CA GLU A 73 1.06 27.41 -12.50
C GLU A 73 -0.34 27.12 -13.08
N SER A 74 -0.71 25.84 -13.25
CA SER A 74 -2.04 25.39 -13.69
C SER A 74 -2.95 24.92 -12.55
N GLY A 75 -2.48 24.90 -11.30
CA GLY A 75 -3.20 24.32 -10.17
C GLY A 75 -3.08 22.79 -10.09
N SER A 76 -2.13 22.17 -10.80
CA SER A 76 -1.95 20.71 -10.84
C SER A 76 -0.74 20.25 -10.02
N ILE A 77 -0.83 19.03 -9.48
CA ILE A 77 0.24 18.38 -8.71
C ILE A 77 0.80 17.18 -9.50
N GLU A 78 0.26 16.89 -10.68
CA GLU A 78 0.55 15.69 -11.48
C GLU A 78 2.03 15.57 -11.86
N THR A 79 2.69 16.69 -12.15
CA THR A 79 4.10 16.74 -12.56
C THR A 79 5.03 16.29 -11.43
N ILE A 80 4.74 16.71 -10.19
CA ILE A 80 5.53 16.35 -9.00
C ILE A 80 5.33 14.87 -8.65
N VAL A 81 4.08 14.39 -8.73
CA VAL A 81 3.75 12.97 -8.50
C VAL A 81 4.43 12.08 -9.53
N SER A 82 4.39 12.47 -10.80
CA SER A 82 5.05 11.74 -11.89
C SER A 82 6.56 11.65 -11.68
N GLY A 83 7.21 12.76 -11.30
CA GLY A 83 8.64 12.77 -10.97
C GLY A 83 9.00 11.90 -9.77
N LEU A 84 8.15 11.87 -8.74
CA LEU A 84 8.34 11.01 -7.57
C LEU A 84 8.25 9.52 -7.95
N VAL A 85 7.23 9.14 -8.73
CA VAL A 85 7.04 7.76 -9.24
C VAL A 85 8.23 7.34 -10.11
N GLU A 86 8.69 8.21 -11.01
CA GLU A 86 9.85 7.98 -11.88
C GLU A 86 11.13 7.75 -11.05
N SER A 87 11.32 8.55 -10.00
CA SER A 87 12.48 8.45 -9.10
C SER A 87 12.48 7.15 -8.29
N GLN A 88 11.30 6.67 -7.87
CA GLN A 88 11.15 5.38 -7.21
C GLN A 88 11.44 4.23 -8.17
N LYS A 89 10.91 4.26 -9.40
CA LYS A 89 11.23 3.27 -10.44
C LYS A 89 12.73 3.15 -10.69
N LYS A 90 13.46 4.28 -10.80
CA LYS A 90 14.93 4.28 -10.98
C LYS A 90 15.70 3.68 -9.81
N ARG A 91 15.18 3.71 -8.59
CA ARG A 91 15.82 3.07 -7.42
C ARG A 91 15.73 1.54 -7.47
N TYR A 92 14.65 0.98 -8.02
CA TYR A 92 14.48 -0.47 -8.17
C TYR A 92 15.30 -1.07 -9.32
N LEU A 93 15.61 -0.30 -10.36
CA LEU A 93 16.38 -0.77 -11.52
C LEU A 93 17.89 -0.97 -11.26
N LYS A 94 18.39 -0.74 -10.04
CA LYS A 94 19.83 -0.52 -9.84
C LYS A 94 20.72 -1.76 -9.77
N ASN A 95 20.20 -2.98 -9.63
CA ASN A 95 21.05 -4.17 -9.55
C ASN A 95 20.35 -5.44 -10.09
N VAL A 96 20.17 -5.53 -11.40
CA VAL A 96 19.91 -6.83 -12.04
C VAL A 96 20.95 -6.97 -13.13
N THR A 97 22.01 -7.75 -12.88
CA THR A 97 22.86 -8.24 -13.97
C THR A 97 21.96 -9.17 -14.79
N PRO A 98 21.54 -8.79 -16.02
CA PRO A 98 20.60 -9.61 -16.77
C PRO A 98 21.33 -10.87 -17.20
N PHE A 99 21.13 -11.96 -16.45
CA PHE A 99 21.57 -13.26 -16.89
C PHE A 99 20.59 -13.74 -17.95
N GLN A 100 20.84 -13.33 -19.21
CA GLN A 100 20.10 -13.75 -20.40
C GLN A 100 20.35 -15.24 -20.68
N ARG A 101 19.84 -16.12 -19.82
CA ARG A 101 19.57 -17.49 -20.24
C ARG A 101 18.27 -17.45 -21.06
N GLY A 102 18.33 -17.89 -22.31
CA GLY A 102 17.14 -18.19 -23.12
C GLY A 102 16.40 -19.38 -22.52
N ILE A 103 15.72 -19.18 -21.39
CA ILE A 103 14.93 -20.20 -20.71
C ILE A 103 13.50 -20.14 -21.26
N ILE A 104 13.02 -21.27 -21.76
CA ILE A 104 11.60 -21.45 -22.06
C ILE A 104 10.87 -21.58 -20.73
N ARG A 105 9.88 -20.72 -20.50
CA ARG A 105 9.08 -20.74 -19.26
C ARG A 105 7.65 -21.11 -19.60
N THR A 106 7.07 -21.99 -18.79
CA THR A 106 5.63 -22.19 -18.71
C THR A 106 5.17 -21.62 -17.38
N MET A 107 4.36 -20.57 -17.43
CA MET A 107 3.87 -19.86 -16.25
C MET A 107 2.36 -20.05 -16.11
N VAL A 108 1.90 -20.39 -14.90
CA VAL A 108 0.48 -20.37 -14.57
C VAL A 108 0.24 -19.22 -13.61
N LEU A 109 -0.50 -18.22 -14.06
CA LEU A 109 -0.90 -17.06 -13.26
C LEU A 109 -2.21 -17.36 -12.55
N VAL A 110 -2.16 -17.51 -11.24
CA VAL A 110 -3.35 -17.74 -10.39
C VAL A 110 -3.78 -16.41 -9.77
N LEU A 111 -5.04 -16.03 -10.01
CA LEU A 111 -5.63 -14.78 -9.53
C LEU A 111 -6.71 -15.06 -8.47
N ASP A 112 -6.71 -14.27 -7.40
CA ASP A 112 -7.86 -14.23 -6.50
C ASP A 112 -9.03 -13.51 -7.20
N TYR A 113 -10.20 -14.15 -7.22
CA TYR A 113 -11.44 -13.60 -7.73
C TYR A 113 -12.62 -13.87 -6.78
N SER A 114 -12.31 -13.89 -5.49
CA SER A 114 -13.25 -14.02 -4.37
C SER A 114 -13.99 -12.72 -4.06
N SER A 115 -14.95 -12.79 -3.15
CA SER A 115 -15.76 -11.65 -2.68
C SER A 115 -14.93 -10.47 -2.14
N VAL A 116 -13.76 -10.73 -1.55
CA VAL A 116 -12.81 -9.74 -1.02
C VAL A 116 -12.29 -8.82 -2.12
N MET A 117 -12.24 -9.29 -3.37
CA MET A 117 -11.76 -8.52 -4.51
C MET A 117 -12.74 -7.44 -4.99
N ARG A 118 -13.93 -7.34 -4.38
CA ARG A 118 -14.88 -6.23 -4.62
C ARG A 118 -14.59 -5.00 -3.76
N GLU A 119 -13.68 -5.09 -2.79
CA GLU A 119 -13.31 -3.95 -1.95
C GLU A 119 -12.75 -2.78 -2.76
N LYS A 120 -13.00 -1.56 -2.26
CA LYS A 120 -12.70 -0.30 -2.95
C LYS A 120 -11.50 0.44 -2.33
N ASP A 121 -10.49 -0.28 -1.89
CA ASP A 121 -9.19 0.30 -1.54
C ASP A 121 -8.43 0.78 -2.79
N PHE A 122 -8.57 0.06 -3.91
CA PHE A 122 -8.28 0.55 -5.25
C PHE A 122 -9.52 1.12 -5.93
N ARG A 123 -9.34 1.95 -6.96
CA ARG A 123 -10.43 2.57 -7.73
C ARG A 123 -10.58 1.86 -9.09
N PRO A 124 -11.77 1.36 -9.48
CA PRO A 124 -13.03 1.35 -8.73
C PRO A 124 -13.09 0.27 -7.64
N ASN A 125 -12.41 -0.86 -7.82
CA ASN A 125 -12.23 -1.94 -6.83
C ASN A 125 -10.95 -2.75 -7.15
N ARG A 126 -10.57 -3.66 -6.26
CA ARG A 126 -9.38 -4.54 -6.43
C ARG A 126 -9.42 -5.33 -7.73
N SER A 127 -10.52 -6.02 -8.02
CA SER A 127 -10.59 -6.89 -9.20
C SER A 127 -10.42 -6.14 -10.52
N SER A 128 -11.04 -4.97 -10.66
CA SER A 128 -10.96 -4.17 -11.88
C SER A 128 -9.53 -3.69 -12.13
N MET A 129 -8.84 -3.26 -11.08
CA MET A 129 -7.43 -2.84 -11.16
C MET A 129 -6.50 -4.01 -11.39
N MET A 130 -6.68 -5.12 -10.65
CA MET A 130 -5.92 -6.35 -10.86
C MET A 130 -6.01 -6.80 -12.32
N ILE A 131 -7.21 -6.89 -12.91
CA ILE A 131 -7.31 -7.34 -14.31
C ILE A 131 -6.62 -6.35 -15.27
N SER A 132 -6.71 -5.03 -15.04
CA SER A 132 -5.99 -4.06 -15.88
C SER A 132 -4.48 -4.26 -15.82
N TYR A 133 -3.90 -4.42 -14.62
CA TYR A 133 -2.48 -4.69 -14.46
C TYR A 133 -2.06 -6.05 -14.98
N VAL A 134 -2.92 -7.06 -14.88
CA VAL A 134 -2.63 -8.37 -15.48
C VAL A 134 -2.61 -8.28 -17.00
N ILE A 135 -3.47 -7.47 -17.63
CA ILE A 135 -3.43 -7.24 -19.09
C ILE A 135 -2.09 -6.59 -19.50
N GLU A 136 -1.64 -5.57 -18.76
CA GLU A 136 -0.33 -4.94 -18.99
C GLU A 136 0.81 -5.94 -18.79
N PHE A 137 0.76 -6.71 -17.70
CA PHE A 137 1.72 -7.76 -17.40
C PHE A 137 1.81 -8.81 -18.50
N VAL A 138 0.69 -9.23 -19.11
CA VAL A 138 0.71 -10.20 -20.21
C VAL A 138 1.54 -9.66 -21.38
N SER A 139 1.30 -8.40 -21.79
CA SER A 139 2.08 -7.77 -22.86
C SER A 139 3.57 -7.71 -22.50
N ASP A 140 3.90 -7.18 -21.32
CA ASP A 140 5.29 -7.04 -20.87
C ASP A 140 5.99 -8.41 -20.72
N PHE A 141 5.26 -9.42 -20.24
CA PHE A 141 5.77 -10.77 -20.07
C PHE A 141 6.17 -11.39 -21.42
N PHE A 142 5.32 -11.28 -22.44
CA PHE A 142 5.62 -11.83 -23.76
C PHE A 142 6.64 -11.01 -24.53
N ASP A 143 6.72 -9.69 -24.31
CA ASP A 143 7.79 -8.85 -24.87
C ASP A 143 9.18 -9.29 -24.35
N GLN A 144 9.28 -9.62 -23.06
CA GLN A 144 10.53 -10.08 -22.45
C GLN A 144 10.79 -11.59 -22.67
N ASN A 145 9.74 -12.38 -22.93
CA ASN A 145 9.82 -13.84 -23.02
C ASN A 145 9.03 -14.39 -24.23
N PRO A 146 9.48 -14.15 -25.48
CA PRO A 146 8.69 -14.38 -26.70
C PRO A 146 8.36 -15.86 -27.00
N ILE A 147 9.08 -16.81 -26.40
CA ILE A 147 8.87 -18.25 -26.58
C ILE A 147 8.29 -18.92 -25.32
N SER A 148 7.85 -18.13 -24.35
CA SER A 148 7.20 -18.65 -23.14
C SER A 148 5.73 -18.99 -23.38
N GLN A 149 5.16 -19.75 -22.46
CA GLN A 149 3.74 -20.08 -22.42
C GLN A 149 3.12 -19.54 -21.14
N LEU A 150 1.88 -19.09 -21.23
CA LEU A 150 1.10 -18.60 -20.11
C LEU A 150 -0.22 -19.36 -20.03
N SER A 151 -0.73 -19.59 -18.82
CA SER A 151 -2.14 -19.89 -18.57
C SER A 151 -2.63 -19.04 -17.40
N ILE A 152 -3.92 -18.71 -17.39
CA ILE A 152 -4.54 -17.89 -16.36
C ILE A 152 -5.65 -18.67 -15.68
N VAL A 153 -5.55 -18.80 -14.36
CA VAL A 153 -6.52 -19.45 -13.49
C VAL A 153 -7.06 -18.43 -12.49
N ILE A 154 -8.35 -18.50 -12.18
CA ILE A 154 -8.96 -17.72 -11.10
C ILE A 154 -9.42 -18.63 -9.97
N MET A 155 -9.44 -18.08 -8.76
CA MET A 155 -10.08 -18.68 -7.59
C MET A 155 -11.39 -17.95 -7.30
N ARG A 156 -12.53 -18.60 -7.52
CA ARG A 156 -13.87 -18.04 -7.36
C ARG A 156 -14.84 -19.10 -6.88
N ASN A 157 -15.74 -18.77 -5.95
CA ASN A 157 -16.74 -19.68 -5.39
C ASN A 157 -16.16 -20.97 -4.78
N GLY A 158 -14.99 -20.88 -4.13
CA GLY A 158 -14.29 -22.02 -3.53
C GLY A 158 -13.67 -22.99 -4.55
N LEU A 159 -13.67 -22.63 -5.84
CA LEU A 159 -13.16 -23.45 -6.93
C LEU A 159 -12.06 -22.71 -7.70
N ALA A 160 -11.19 -23.48 -8.35
CA ALA A 160 -10.29 -22.97 -9.36
C ALA A 160 -10.91 -23.13 -10.74
N GLN A 161 -10.77 -22.12 -11.59
CA GLN A 161 -11.35 -22.10 -12.94
C GLN A 161 -10.30 -21.58 -13.92
N VAL A 162 -10.08 -22.32 -15.01
CA VAL A 162 -9.23 -21.85 -16.10
C VAL A 162 -9.96 -20.72 -16.84
N VAL A 163 -9.34 -19.56 -16.91
CA VAL A 163 -9.83 -18.41 -17.69
C VAL A 163 -9.18 -18.38 -19.05
N SER A 164 -7.89 -18.70 -19.12
CA SER A 164 -7.14 -18.83 -20.37
C SER A 164 -6.27 -20.08 -20.33
N GLU A 165 -6.44 -20.93 -21.33
CA GLU A 165 -5.66 -22.15 -21.51
C GLU A 165 -4.18 -21.86 -21.75
N VAL A 166 -3.33 -22.88 -21.65
CA VAL A 166 -1.89 -22.74 -21.92
C VAL A 166 -1.68 -22.33 -23.38
N SER A 167 -1.21 -21.11 -23.62
CA SER A 167 -0.91 -20.60 -24.96
C SER A 167 0.26 -19.61 -24.95
N GLY A 168 0.95 -19.52 -26.09
CA GLY A 168 2.01 -18.52 -26.33
C GLY A 168 1.51 -17.25 -27.00
N ASN A 169 0.20 -17.12 -27.25
CA ASN A 169 -0.38 -15.96 -27.94
C ASN A 169 -0.95 -14.97 -26.89
N PRO A 170 -0.39 -13.76 -26.76
CA PRO A 170 -0.85 -12.76 -25.78
C PRO A 170 -2.33 -12.40 -25.94
N ASN A 171 -2.84 -12.37 -27.17
CA ASN A 171 -4.20 -11.92 -27.44
C ASN A 171 -5.26 -12.83 -26.82
N ASP A 172 -5.04 -14.14 -26.78
CA ASP A 172 -5.97 -15.10 -26.19
C ASP A 172 -6.19 -14.78 -24.70
N HIS A 173 -5.10 -14.52 -23.99
CA HIS A 173 -5.09 -14.14 -22.57
C HIS A 173 -5.78 -12.79 -22.35
N ILE A 174 -5.46 -11.79 -23.18
CA ILE A 174 -6.03 -10.43 -23.07
C ILE A 174 -7.54 -10.46 -23.32
N GLU A 175 -8.02 -11.21 -24.31
CA GLU A 175 -9.45 -11.37 -24.57
C GLU A 175 -10.18 -12.09 -23.43
N ALA A 176 -9.57 -13.15 -22.89
CA ALA A 176 -10.12 -13.87 -21.74
C ALA A 176 -10.25 -12.96 -20.51
N LEU A 177 -9.23 -12.13 -20.23
CA LEU A 177 -9.25 -11.14 -19.15
C LEU A 177 -10.31 -10.05 -19.37
N LYS A 178 -10.49 -9.57 -20.61
CA LYS A 178 -11.56 -8.62 -20.95
C LYS A 178 -12.95 -9.21 -20.72
N LYS A 179 -13.14 -10.51 -21.00
CA LYS A 179 -14.39 -11.22 -20.69
C LYS A 179 -14.58 -11.36 -19.18
N LEU A 180 -13.51 -11.69 -18.44
CA LEU A 180 -13.52 -11.81 -16.98
C LEU A 180 -13.97 -10.52 -16.28
N LYS A 181 -13.62 -9.33 -16.79
CA LYS A 181 -14.10 -8.03 -16.25
C LYS A 181 -15.62 -7.90 -16.17
N ARG A 182 -16.38 -8.66 -16.98
CA ARG A 182 -17.85 -8.65 -16.98
C ARG A 182 -18.45 -9.54 -15.89
N ILE A 183 -17.63 -10.36 -15.25
CA ILE A 183 -18.03 -11.30 -14.20
C ILE A 183 -17.63 -10.69 -12.86
N GLU A 184 -18.55 -10.71 -11.89
CA GLU A 184 -18.27 -10.21 -10.55
C GLU A 184 -17.44 -11.23 -9.74
N PRO A 185 -16.43 -10.78 -8.97
CA PRO A 185 -15.74 -11.61 -7.99
C PRO A 185 -16.71 -12.08 -6.91
N GLU A 186 -16.71 -13.38 -6.58
CA GLU A 186 -17.67 -13.98 -5.65
C GLU A 186 -17.08 -15.19 -4.90
N GLY A 187 -17.72 -15.50 -3.76
CA GLY A 187 -17.36 -16.61 -2.89
C GLY A 187 -15.97 -16.47 -2.29
N ASP A 188 -15.31 -17.61 -2.11
CA ASP A 188 -14.02 -17.72 -1.43
C ASP A 188 -12.92 -18.22 -2.40
N PRO A 189 -11.64 -17.92 -2.12
CA PRO A 189 -10.54 -18.47 -2.88
C PRO A 189 -10.28 -19.94 -2.52
N SER A 190 -9.66 -20.71 -3.42
CA SER A 190 -9.24 -22.09 -3.17
C SER A 190 -7.87 -22.38 -3.78
N LEU A 191 -6.84 -22.25 -2.94
CA LEU A 191 -5.45 -22.40 -3.36
C LEU A 191 -5.11 -23.85 -3.72
N GLN A 192 -5.63 -24.83 -2.97
CA GLN A 192 -5.40 -26.25 -3.27
C GLN A 192 -5.90 -26.61 -4.68
N ASN A 193 -7.16 -26.27 -4.99
CA ASN A 193 -7.74 -26.54 -6.31
C ASN A 193 -6.95 -25.83 -7.42
N ALA A 194 -6.48 -24.60 -7.16
CA ALA A 194 -5.70 -23.83 -8.12
C ALA A 194 -4.34 -24.48 -8.39
N LEU A 195 -3.65 -24.98 -7.34
CA LEU A 195 -2.37 -25.67 -7.48
C LEU A 195 -2.52 -27.03 -8.17
N GLU A 196 -3.56 -27.79 -7.86
CA GLU A 196 -3.87 -29.06 -8.53
C GLU A 196 -4.13 -28.85 -10.03
N MET A 197 -4.91 -27.82 -10.38
CA MET A 197 -5.15 -27.40 -11.76
C MET A 197 -3.87 -26.93 -12.45
N SER A 198 -3.07 -26.11 -11.77
CA SER A 198 -1.78 -25.60 -12.28
C SER A 198 -0.80 -26.72 -12.58
N ARG A 199 -0.78 -27.78 -11.76
CA ARG A 199 0.03 -28.98 -12.01
C ARG A 199 -0.38 -29.65 -13.31
N GLY A 200 -1.68 -29.83 -13.57
CA GLY A 200 -2.18 -30.42 -14.82
C GLY A 200 -1.75 -29.62 -16.05
N LEU A 201 -1.97 -28.30 -16.01
CA LEU A 201 -1.62 -27.36 -17.09
C LEU A 201 -0.11 -27.31 -17.37
N SER A 202 0.73 -27.47 -16.34
CA SER A 202 2.19 -27.44 -16.50
C SER A 202 2.76 -28.74 -17.09
N THR A 203 2.07 -29.87 -16.94
CA THR A 203 2.54 -31.18 -17.40
C THR A 203 2.16 -31.53 -18.83
N SER A 204 1.09 -30.93 -19.37
CA SER A 204 0.57 -31.24 -20.70
C SER A 204 1.51 -30.86 -21.85
N GLY A 205 2.47 -29.96 -21.63
CA GLY A 205 3.50 -29.59 -22.61
C GLY A 205 4.66 -30.59 -22.77
N SER A 206 4.70 -31.66 -21.98
CA SER A 206 5.82 -32.63 -21.96
C SER A 206 5.49 -34.02 -22.54
N SER A 207 4.32 -34.15 -23.19
CA SER A 207 3.79 -35.43 -23.70
C SER A 207 3.89 -35.58 -25.23
N GLY A 208 4.84 -34.90 -25.88
CA GLY A 208 5.08 -34.96 -27.32
C GLY A 208 6.44 -35.54 -27.67
#